data_AF-A0A930ANZ5-F1
#
_entry.id   AF-A0A930ANZ5-F1
#
_cell.length_a   1.000
_cell.length_b   1.000
_cell.length_c   1.000
_cell.angle_alpha   90.00
_cell.angle_beta   90.00
_cell.angle_gamma   90.00
#
_symmetry.space_group_name_H-M   'P 1'
#
loop_
_entity.id
_entity.type
_entity.pdbx_description
1 polymer ?
#
loop_
_entity_poly.entity_id
_entity_poly.type
_entity_poly.pdbx_seq_one_letter_code
_entity_poly.pdbx_strand_id
1 'polypeptide(L)'
;MHIGNTLATLETAINQPEKKEVLIKGTKGEICIPDLHRPITAELKIEDKVEVIDCPYEVDDFYGEISHFVNLLENGKQGSLIMPIQSSLETAMLLDRIKDAMTPNPIEI
;
A
#
# COMPACT_ATOMS: atom_id res chain seq x y z
N MET A 1 12.80 -6.25 -2.07
CA MET A 1 13.28 -5.42 -0.94
C MET A 1 12.84 -6.03 0.38
N HIS A 2 13.60 -5.88 1.46
CA HIS A 2 13.15 -6.33 2.80
C HIS A 2 12.48 -5.18 3.55
N ILE A 3 11.29 -5.42 4.08
CA ILE A 3 10.56 -4.53 5.00
C ILE A 3 10.47 -5.27 6.33
N GLY A 4 11.30 -4.89 7.30
CA GLY A 4 11.54 -5.69 8.50
C GLY A 4 12.02 -7.10 8.13
N ASN A 5 11.32 -8.13 8.61
CA ASN A 5 11.64 -9.54 8.32
C ASN A 5 10.90 -10.09 7.09
N THR A 6 10.15 -9.24 6.37
CA THR A 6 9.33 -9.64 5.24
C THR A 6 9.99 -9.26 3.93
N LEU A 7 10.08 -10.22 3.00
CA LEU A 7 10.46 -9.94 1.62
C LEU A 7 9.26 -9.36 0.89
N ALA A 8 9.42 -8.17 0.33
CA ALA A 8 8.43 -7.49 -0.49
C ALA A 8 8.98 -7.28 -1.92
N THR A 9 8.13 -7.50 -2.91
CA THR A 9 8.39 -7.17 -4.31
C THR A 9 7.35 -6.15 -4.75
N LEU A 10 7.81 -5.09 -5.42
CA LEU A 10 6.96 -4.05 -5.97
C LEU A 10 7.18 -4.01 -7.47
N GLU A 11 6.09 -4.00 -8.21
CA GLU A 11 6.07 -3.80 -9.66
C GLU A 11 5.22 -2.57 -9.98
N THR A 12 5.74 -1.74 -10.87
CA THR A 12 5.05 -0.54 -11.35
C THR A 12 5.36 -0.35 -12.82
N ALA A 13 4.31 -0.13 -13.62
CA ALA A 13 4.43 0.08 -15.04
C ALA A 13 3.35 1.06 -15.53
N ILE A 14 3.70 1.88 -16.53
CA ILE A 14 2.78 2.83 -17.16
C ILE A 14 2.05 2.18 -18.34
N ASN A 15 2.66 1.18 -18.98
CA ASN A 15 2.23 0.60 -20.25
C ASN A 15 1.99 -0.92 -20.20
N GLN A 16 1.92 -1.52 -19.00
CA GLN A 16 1.60 -2.93 -18.84
C GLN A 16 0.15 -3.11 -18.35
N PRO A 17 -0.63 -4.04 -18.94
CA PRO A 17 -2.01 -4.33 -18.53
C PRO A 17 -2.07 -5.24 -17.29
N GLU A 18 -0.98 -5.36 -16.54
CA GLU A 18 -0.83 -6.29 -15.42
C GLU A 18 -1.85 -6.04 -14.32
N LYS A 19 -2.09 -7.10 -13.52
CA LYS A 19 -3.01 -7.05 -12.40
C LYS A 19 -2.46 -6.11 -11.33
N LYS A 20 -3.25 -5.10 -10.98
CA LYS A 20 -3.00 -4.21 -9.83
C LYS A 20 -3.39 -4.94 -8.55
N GLU A 21 -2.66 -5.98 -8.19
CA GLU A 21 -2.98 -6.83 -7.04
C GLU A 21 -1.86 -6.84 -6.00
N VAL A 22 -2.22 -7.17 -4.76
CA VAL A 22 -1.26 -7.50 -3.70
C VAL A 22 -1.49 -8.92 -3.25
N LEU A 23 -0.39 -9.67 -3.17
CA LEU A 23 -0.37 -11.02 -2.61
C LEU A 23 0.46 -11.03 -1.33
N ILE A 24 -0.20 -11.28 -0.20
CA ILE A 24 0.45 -11.42 1.12
C ILE A 24 0.52 -12.91 1.44
N LYS A 25 1.73 -13.47 1.46
CA LYS A 25 1.96 -14.88 1.81
C LYS A 25 2.32 -15.02 3.28
N GLY A 26 1.49 -15.74 4.01
CA GLY A 26 1.74 -16.15 5.39
C GLY A 26 2.24 -17.60 5.46
N THR A 27 2.48 -18.07 6.68
CA THR A 27 2.90 -19.47 6.92
C THR A 27 1.78 -20.48 6.80
N LYS A 28 0.52 -20.04 6.83
CA LYS A 28 -0.69 -20.89 6.82
C LYS A 28 -1.54 -20.72 5.56
N GLY A 29 -1.18 -19.79 4.69
CA GLY A 29 -2.05 -19.37 3.60
C GLY A 29 -1.62 -18.05 2.99
N GLU A 30 -2.48 -17.49 2.16
CA GLU A 30 -2.24 -16.24 1.45
C GLU A 30 -3.50 -15.36 1.42
N ILE A 31 -3.28 -14.05 1.34
CA ILE A 31 -4.33 -13.05 1.12
C ILE A 31 -4.05 -12.40 -0.23
N CYS A 32 -5.03 -12.44 -1.12
CA CYS A 32 -4.99 -11.74 -2.40
C CYS A 32 -5.95 -10.55 -2.35
N ILE A 33 -5.44 -9.35 -2.61
CA ILE A 33 -6.24 -8.12 -2.70
C ILE A 33 -6.23 -7.68 -4.17
N PRO A 34 -7.34 -7.86 -4.90
CA PRO A 34 -7.47 -7.33 -6.25
C PRO A 34 -7.69 -5.81 -6.23
N ASP A 35 -7.31 -5.15 -7.32
CA ASP A 35 -7.43 -3.70 -7.52
C ASP A 35 -6.93 -2.87 -6.32
N LEU A 36 -5.63 -2.99 -6.02
CA LEU A 36 -4.96 -2.36 -4.88
C LEU A 36 -5.20 -0.85 -4.76
N HIS A 37 -5.47 -0.16 -5.86
CA HIS A 37 -5.76 1.27 -5.82
C HIS A 37 -7.12 1.57 -5.18
N ARG A 38 -8.10 0.65 -5.27
CA ARG A 38 -9.46 0.80 -4.72
C ARG A 38 -9.96 -0.51 -4.10
N PRO A 39 -9.28 -1.02 -3.06
CA PRO A 39 -9.60 -2.34 -2.51
C PRO A 39 -10.95 -2.29 -1.81
N ILE A 40 -11.88 -3.11 -2.28
CA ILE A 40 -13.19 -3.34 -1.63
C ILE A 40 -13.38 -4.79 -1.17
N THR A 41 -12.47 -5.68 -1.58
CA THR A 41 -12.55 -7.11 -1.31
C THR A 41 -11.14 -7.69 -1.15
N ALA A 42 -11.03 -8.80 -0.42
CA ALA A 42 -9.84 -9.63 -0.37
C ALA A 42 -10.22 -11.11 -0.36
N GLU A 43 -9.42 -11.95 -1.00
CA GLU A 43 -9.53 -13.40 -0.93
C GLU A 43 -8.51 -13.94 0.09
N LEU A 44 -9.00 -14.57 1.15
CA LEU A 44 -8.18 -15.31 2.11
C LEU A 44 -8.21 -16.79 1.74
N LYS A 45 -7.03 -17.36 1.48
CA LYS A 45 -6.86 -18.78 1.18
C LYS A 45 -6.06 -19.46 2.28
N ILE A 46 -6.67 -20.45 2.92
CA ILE A 46 -6.04 -21.30 3.96
C ILE A 46 -6.32 -22.75 3.59
N GLU A 47 -5.27 -23.55 3.40
CA GLU A 47 -5.38 -24.93 2.92
C GLU A 47 -6.24 -25.01 1.63
N ASP A 48 -7.33 -25.79 1.63
CA ASP A 48 -8.26 -25.94 0.50
C ASP A 48 -9.50 -25.03 0.61
N LYS A 49 -9.48 -24.05 1.53
CA LYS A 49 -10.59 -23.11 1.74
C LYS A 49 -10.25 -21.73 1.23
N VAL A 50 -11.23 -21.12 0.55
CA VAL A 50 -11.20 -19.73 0.13
C VAL A 50 -12.35 -19.00 0.80
N GLU A 51 -12.04 -17.91 1.48
CA GLU A 51 -12.98 -16.99 2.09
C GLU A 51 -12.85 -15.61 1.43
N VAL A 52 -13.98 -14.98 1.13
CA VAL A 52 -14.02 -13.63 0.57
C VAL A 52 -14.35 -12.67 1.70
N ILE A 53 -13.45 -11.71 1.92
CA ILE A 53 -13.62 -10.61 2.87
C ILE A 53 -14.13 -9.41 2.07
N ASP A 54 -15.38 -9.02 2.30
CA ASP A 54 -15.98 -7.82 1.70
C ASP A 54 -15.82 -6.62 2.65
N CYS A 55 -15.23 -5.54 2.14
CA CYS A 55 -14.93 -4.33 2.89
C CYS A 55 -15.13 -3.10 1.99
N PRO A 56 -16.39 -2.80 1.62
CA PRO A 56 -16.69 -1.69 0.72
C PRO A 56 -16.44 -0.34 1.40
N TYR A 57 -16.20 0.69 0.57
CA TYR A 57 -16.16 2.08 1.04
C TYR A 57 -17.51 2.52 1.61
N GLU A 58 -17.48 3.36 2.64
CA GLU A 58 -18.70 3.95 3.19
C GLU A 58 -19.41 4.88 2.19
N VAL A 59 -18.63 5.65 1.42
CA VAL A 59 -19.14 6.60 0.42
C VAL A 59 -18.35 6.47 -0.88
N ASP A 60 -17.05 6.83 -0.86
CA ASP A 60 -16.12 6.71 -1.97
C ASP A 60 -14.69 6.51 -1.45
N ASP A 61 -13.73 6.43 -2.37
CA ASP A 61 -12.32 6.16 -2.07
C ASP A 61 -11.59 7.30 -1.34
N PHE A 62 -12.17 8.50 -1.28
CA PHE A 62 -11.59 9.66 -0.60
C PHE A 62 -12.32 10.05 0.69
N TYR A 63 -13.59 9.66 0.85
CA TYR A 63 -14.44 10.11 1.95
C TYR A 63 -13.80 9.89 3.33
N GLY A 64 -13.23 8.70 3.57
CA GLY A 64 -12.59 8.38 4.84
C GLY A 64 -11.40 9.29 5.14
N GLU A 65 -10.57 9.59 4.14
CA GLU A 65 -9.41 10.46 4.28
C GLU A 65 -9.82 11.91 4.55
N ILE A 66 -10.80 12.41 3.80
CA ILE A 66 -11.32 13.79 3.93
C ILE A 66 -11.99 13.96 5.30
N SER A 67 -12.90 13.04 5.66
CA SER A 67 -13.62 13.06 6.93
C SER A 67 -12.65 13.03 8.12
N HIS A 68 -11.65 12.15 8.06
CA HIS A 68 -10.60 12.06 9.08
C HIS A 68 -9.80 13.37 9.20
N PHE A 69 -9.35 13.94 8.07
CA PHE A 69 -8.60 15.19 8.08
C PHE A 69 -9.40 16.36 8.65
N VAL A 70 -10.66 16.51 8.24
CA VAL A 70 -11.56 17.55 8.78
C VAL A 70 -11.73 17.38 10.29
N ASN A 71 -11.96 16.16 10.77
CA ASN A 71 -12.07 15.89 12.21
C ASN A 71 -10.81 16.32 12.98
N LEU A 72 -9.62 16.03 12.46
CA LEU A 72 -8.36 16.44 13.09
C LEU A 72 -8.27 17.98 13.21
N LEU A 73 -8.64 18.70 12.15
CA LEU A 73 -8.64 20.16 12.15
C LEU A 73 -9.63 20.72 13.16
N GLU A 74 -10.87 20.24 13.16
CA GLU A 74 -11.93 20.69 14.06
C GLU A 74 -11.58 20.43 15.54
N ASN A 75 -10.84 19.35 15.81
CA ASN A 75 -10.42 18.98 17.17
C ASN A 75 -9.02 19.49 17.55
N GLY A 76 -8.42 20.38 16.75
CA GLY A 76 -7.11 21.00 17.02
C GLY A 76 -5.97 19.98 17.14
N LYS A 77 -6.06 18.84 16.45
CA LYS A 77 -5.02 17.80 16.48
C LYS A 77 -3.84 18.22 15.61
N GLN A 78 -2.64 17.91 16.08
CA GLN A 78 -1.39 18.26 15.37
C GLN A 78 -0.97 17.24 14.31
N GLY A 79 -1.63 16.09 14.26
CA GLY A 79 -1.30 15.02 13.33
C GLY A 79 -2.28 13.86 13.43
N SER A 80 -2.20 12.98 12.45
CA SER A 80 -3.02 11.78 12.37
C SER A 80 -2.34 10.62 13.09
N LEU A 81 -3.09 9.91 13.95
CA LEU A 81 -2.63 8.64 14.53
C LEU A 81 -2.78 7.46 13.54
N ILE A 82 -3.58 7.64 12.49
CA ILE A 82 -3.80 6.64 11.43
C ILE A 82 -2.70 6.75 10.36
N MET A 83 -2.31 7.99 10.01
CA MET A 83 -1.23 8.31 9.06
C MET A 83 -0.31 9.37 9.68
N PRO A 84 0.61 8.97 10.59
CA PRO A 84 1.57 9.90 11.17
C PRO A 84 2.52 10.48 10.11
N ILE A 85 3.02 11.70 10.33
CA ILE A 85 3.99 12.34 9.42
C ILE A 85 5.23 11.47 9.15
N GLN A 86 5.64 10.68 10.15
CA GLN A 86 6.75 9.75 10.04
C GLN A 86 6.54 8.71 8.93
N SER A 87 5.31 8.22 8.73
CA SER A 87 4.98 7.30 7.64
C SER A 87 5.15 7.94 6.26
N SER A 88 4.81 9.23 6.12
CA SER A 88 5.06 9.98 4.87
C SER A 88 6.56 10.14 4.62
N LEU A 89 7.34 10.46 5.66
CA LEU A 89 8.80 10.61 5.55
C LEU A 89 9.47 9.30 5.15
N GLU A 90 9.09 8.18 5.77
CA GLU A 90 9.59 6.84 5.43
C GLU A 90 9.27 6.45 3.99
N THR A 91 8.06 6.77 3.53
CA THR A 91 7.64 6.55 2.14
C THR A 91 8.48 7.36 1.17
N ALA A 92 8.69 8.66 1.44
CA ALA A 92 9.53 9.51 0.62
C ALA A 92 10.98 8.99 0.54
N MET A 93 11.57 8.62 1.68
CA MET A 93 12.91 8.03 1.74
C MET A 93 13.00 6.70 0.98
N LEU A 94 11.95 5.89 0.99
CA LEU A 94 11.90 4.65 0.21
C LEU A 94 11.90 4.96 -1.29
N LEU A 95 11.11 5.93 -1.74
CA LEU A 95 11.08 6.35 -3.15
C LEU A 95 12.44 6.88 -3.61
N ASP A 96 13.12 7.67 -2.77
CA ASP A 96 14.48 8.15 -3.07
C ASP A 96 15.46 6.97 -3.25
N ARG A 97 15.42 5.98 -2.35
CA ARG A 97 16.26 4.77 -2.46
C ARG A 97 15.97 3.95 -3.71
N ILE A 98 14.70 3.84 -4.12
CA ILE A 98 14.31 3.15 -5.35
C ILE A 98 14.88 3.92 -6.56
N LYS A 99 14.72 5.23 -6.57
CA LYS A 99 15.25 6.11 -7.63
C LYS A 99 16.77 5.98 -7.75
N ASP A 100 17.50 6.01 -6.64
CA ASP A 100 18.95 5.86 -6.61
C ASP A 100 19.39 4.51 -7.17
N ALA A 101 18.67 3.43 -6.82
CA ALA A 101 18.96 2.08 -7.33
C ALA A 101 18.65 1.92 -8.84
N MET A 102 17.74 2.73 -9.37
CA MET A 102 17.33 2.69 -10.79
C MET A 102 18.12 3.66 -11.68
N THR A 103 18.86 4.60 -11.09
CA THR A 103 19.68 5.56 -11.86
C THR A 103 21.08 4.96 -12.09
N PRO A 104 21.51 4.70 -13.33
CA PRO A 104 22.88 4.24 -13.57
C PRO A 104 23.88 5.32 -13.13
N ASN A 105 25.05 4.92 -12.63
CA ASN A 105 26.17 5.84 -12.37
C ASN A 105 26.35 6.77 -13.58
N PRO A 106 26.63 8.07 -13.36
CA PRO A 106 26.91 8.97 -14.47
C PRO A 106 28.00 8.35 -15.34
N ILE A 107 27.75 8.28 -16.65
CA ILE A 107 28.77 7.91 -17.63
C ILE A 107 29.88 8.94 -17.47
N GLU A 108 31.04 8.54 -16.96
CA GLU A 108 32.23 9.37 -16.99
C GLU A 108 32.51 9.68 -18.47
N ILE A 109 32.39 10.96 -18.85
CA ILE A 109 32.64 11.49 -20.19
C ILE A 109 34.13 11.78 -20.36
#